data_AF-A0A382KGL0-F1
#
_entry.id   AF-A0A382KGL0-F1
#
_cell.length_a   1.000
_cell.length_b   1.000
_cell.length_c   1.000
_cell.angle_alpha   90.00
_cell.angle_beta   90.00
_cell.angle_gamma   90.00
#
_symmetry.space_group_name_H-M   'P 1'
#
loop_
_entity.id
_entity.type
_entity.pdbx_description
1 polymer ?
#
loop_
_entity_poly.entity_id
_entity_poly.type
_entity_poly.pdbx_seq_one_letter_code
_entity_poly.pdbx_strand_id
1 'polypeptide(L)'
;MYIMNHNECNILIACDQQYYDDWGIHLLRSIHYYNPFVNLYVHLVNPQNLNKLKYVHYSEEKIKFENYESKISYLQLVRFLKISEIFKDTSKLVMTIDTDSICTKAFTLKEFVKTAKEISILWRDSEGHVKDPRWLAGLITFGTGDFRHIF
;
A
#
# COMPACT_ATOMS: atom_id res chain seq x y z
N MET A 1 25.62 13.87 2.29
CA MET A 1 25.27 12.61 1.61
C MET A 1 24.43 11.79 2.58
N TYR A 2 23.11 11.78 2.43
CA TYR A 2 22.23 10.97 3.30
C TYR A 2 22.40 9.50 2.91
N ILE A 3 22.85 8.68 3.85
CA ILE A 3 22.82 7.22 3.71
C ILE A 3 21.38 6.81 4.00
N MET A 4 20.59 6.61 2.94
CA MET A 4 19.20 6.12 3.07
C MET A 4 19.27 4.68 3.58
N ASN A 5 18.67 4.41 4.74
CA ASN A 5 18.62 3.07 5.30
C ASN A 5 17.45 2.28 4.69
N HIS A 6 17.57 0.95 4.61
CA HIS A 6 16.51 0.06 4.13
C HIS A 6 15.17 0.24 4.89
N ASN A 7 15.18 0.82 6.09
CA ASN A 7 13.99 1.13 6.90
C ASN A 7 13.09 2.24 6.34
N GLU A 8 13.48 2.88 5.23
CA GLU A 8 12.78 4.05 4.71
C GLU A 8 11.82 3.73 3.55
N CYS A 9 11.93 2.54 2.93
CA CYS A 9 11.06 2.13 1.81
C CYS A 9 9.92 1.26 2.33
N ASN A 10 8.68 1.74 2.18
CA ASN A 10 7.50 1.11 2.76
C ASN A 10 6.40 0.96 1.70
N ILE A 11 5.79 -0.23 1.64
CA ILE A 11 4.58 -0.47 0.86
C ILE A 11 3.45 -0.82 1.83
N LEU A 12 2.31 -0.16 1.66
CA LEU A 12 1.07 -0.44 2.39
C LEU A 12 -0.02 -0.92 1.43
N ILE A 13 -0.60 -2.07 1.73
CA ILE A 13 -1.87 -2.51 1.14
C ILE A 13 -2.94 -2.56 2.22
N ALA A 14 -4.21 -2.53 1.82
CA ALA A 14 -5.30 -2.69 2.76
C ALA A 14 -6.49 -3.41 2.10
N CYS A 15 -7.16 -4.25 2.89
CA CYS A 15 -8.23 -5.13 2.41
C CYS A 15 -9.01 -5.75 3.58
N ASP A 16 -10.07 -6.49 3.28
CA ASP A 16 -10.66 -7.43 4.24
C ASP A 16 -9.94 -8.79 4.21
N GLN A 17 -10.32 -9.69 5.13
CA GLN A 17 -9.69 -11.01 5.26
C GLN A 17 -9.76 -11.83 3.97
N GLN A 18 -10.92 -11.86 3.32
CA GLN A 18 -11.12 -12.68 2.12
C GLN A 18 -10.20 -12.21 0.98
N TYR A 19 -10.15 -10.90 0.73
CA TYR A 19 -9.31 -10.34 -0.33
C TYR A 19 -7.81 -10.46 0.00
N TYR A 20 -7.44 -10.44 1.28
CA TYR A 20 -6.08 -10.76 1.71
C TYR A 20 -5.69 -12.19 1.37
N ASP A 21 -6.53 -13.16 1.70
CA ASP A 21 -6.26 -14.57 1.47
C ASP A 21 -6.22 -14.91 -0.02
N ASP A 22 -7.10 -14.31 -0.82
CA ASP A 22 -7.19 -14.54 -2.26
C ASP A 22 -6.07 -13.83 -3.04
N TRP A 23 -5.69 -12.62 -2.64
CA TRP A 23 -4.80 -11.75 -3.44
C TRP A 23 -3.64 -11.17 -2.64
N GLY A 24 -3.94 -10.52 -1.50
CA GLY A 24 -2.95 -9.74 -0.76
C GLY A 24 -1.73 -10.54 -0.31
N ILE A 25 -1.92 -11.78 0.14
CA ILE A 25 -0.83 -12.66 0.54
C ILE A 25 0.13 -12.97 -0.62
N HIS A 26 -0.38 -13.09 -1.85
CA HIS A 26 0.41 -13.36 -3.04
C HIS A 26 1.19 -12.12 -3.49
N LEU A 27 0.57 -10.94 -3.46
CA LEU A 27 1.25 -9.67 -3.71
C LEU A 27 2.44 -9.48 -2.76
N LEU A 28 2.23 -9.64 -1.45
CA LEU A 28 3.28 -9.45 -0.45
C LEU A 28 4.43 -10.44 -0.62
N ARG A 29 4.12 -11.72 -0.88
CA ARG A 29 5.14 -12.75 -1.17
C ARG A 29 5.96 -12.39 -2.40
N SER A 30 5.29 -11.93 -3.46
CA SER A 30 5.98 -11.56 -4.71
C SER A 30 6.88 -10.34 -4.51
N ILE A 31 6.44 -9.31 -3.77
CA ILE A 31 7.27 -8.15 -3.45
C ILE A 31 8.46 -8.59 -2.60
N HIS A 32 8.25 -9.39 -1.57
CA HIS A 32 9.34 -9.85 -0.70
C HIS A 32 10.37 -10.70 -1.47
N TYR A 33 9.90 -11.55 -2.40
CA TYR A 33 10.78 -12.36 -3.25
C TYR A 33 11.69 -11.50 -4.13
N TYR A 34 11.13 -10.51 -4.82
CA TYR A 34 11.89 -9.66 -5.75
C TYR A 34 12.63 -8.51 -5.07
N ASN A 35 12.10 -8.00 -3.95
CA ASN A 35 12.52 -6.75 -3.31
C ASN A 35 12.51 -6.87 -1.78
N PRO A 36 13.32 -7.76 -1.19
CA PRO A 36 13.32 -8.04 0.26
C PRO A 36 13.74 -6.84 1.13
N PHE A 37 14.30 -5.80 0.52
CA PHE A 37 14.66 -4.54 1.19
C PHE A 37 13.46 -3.63 1.48
N VAL A 38 12.28 -3.93 0.94
CA VAL A 38 11.07 -3.13 1.14
C VAL A 38 10.33 -3.63 2.37
N ASN A 39 9.97 -2.71 3.26
CA ASN A 39 9.14 -3.01 4.42
C ASN A 39 7.68 -3.11 3.98
N LEU A 40 7.02 -4.21 4.35
CA LEU A 40 5.68 -4.52 3.90
C LEU A 40 4.67 -4.32 5.02
N TYR A 41 3.59 -3.61 4.73
CA TYR A 41 2.51 -3.33 5.65
C TYR A 41 1.18 -3.76 5.06
N VAL A 42 0.32 -4.30 5.90
CA VAL A 42 -1.07 -4.63 5.56
C VAL A 42 -1.97 -4.07 6.64
N HIS A 43 -3.02 -3.37 6.22
CA HIS A 43 -4.14 -3.04 7.08
C HIS A 43 -5.35 -3.94 6.76
N LEU A 44 -5.85 -4.65 7.77
CA LEU A 44 -6.95 -5.62 7.62
C LEU A 44 -8.21 -5.14 8.30
N VAL A 45 -9.28 -5.06 7.52
CA VAL A 45 -10.63 -4.74 8.00
C VAL A 45 -11.37 -6.03 8.32
N ASN A 46 -11.87 -6.14 9.55
CA ASN A 46 -12.62 -7.30 10.02
C ASN A 46 -11.89 -8.66 9.89
N PRO A 47 -10.62 -8.80 10.33
CA PRO A 47 -9.89 -10.06 10.23
C PRO A 47 -10.54 -11.17 11.07
N GLN A 48 -10.52 -12.42 10.62
CA GLN A 48 -11.12 -13.55 11.36
C GLN A 48 -10.07 -14.60 11.73
N ASN A 49 -9.48 -15.25 10.72
CA ASN A 49 -8.46 -16.26 10.90
C ASN A 49 -7.26 -15.92 10.02
N LEU A 50 -6.33 -15.14 10.56
CA LEU A 50 -5.32 -14.47 9.77
C LEU A 50 -4.05 -15.32 9.62
N ASN A 51 -3.73 -15.69 8.38
CA ASN A 51 -2.44 -16.27 8.03
C ASN A 51 -1.36 -15.17 7.90
N LYS A 52 -0.55 -14.99 8.95
CA LYS A 52 0.48 -13.92 8.99
C LYS A 52 1.79 -14.35 8.33
N LEU A 53 2.36 -13.47 7.50
CA LEU A 53 3.72 -13.54 6.99
C LEU A 53 4.67 -12.87 8.00
N LYS A 54 5.77 -13.55 8.37
CA LYS A 54 6.69 -13.10 9.43
C LYS A 54 7.39 -11.76 9.14
N TYR A 55 7.52 -11.40 7.87
CA TYR A 55 8.21 -10.18 7.39
C TYR A 55 7.23 -9.04 7.05
N VAL A 56 5.96 -9.17 7.43
CA VAL A 56 4.92 -8.18 7.16
C VAL A 56 4.42 -7.58 8.48
N HIS A 57 4.27 -6.27 8.49
CA HIS A 57 3.65 -5.53 9.58
C HIS A 57 2.13 -5.50 9.38
N TYR A 58 1.38 -5.90 10.41
CA TYR A 58 -0.07 -5.94 10.36
C TYR A 58 -0.67 -4.88 11.27
N SER A 59 -1.70 -4.21 10.75
CA SER A 59 -2.64 -3.42 11.54
C SER A 59 -4.05 -3.89 11.21
N GLU A 60 -4.96 -3.75 12.16
CA GLU A 60 -6.29 -4.37 12.09
C GLU A 60 -7.34 -3.38 12.61
N GLU A 61 -8.54 -3.44 12.06
CA GLU A 61 -9.70 -2.74 12.61
C GLU A 61 -10.97 -3.59 12.50
N LYS A 62 -11.97 -3.24 13.33
CA LYS A 62 -13.28 -3.87 13.33
C LYS A 62 -14.35 -2.82 13.04
N ILE A 63 -15.07 -2.99 11.93
CA ILE A 63 -16.10 -2.06 11.48
C ILE A 63 -17.37 -2.84 11.16
N LYS A 64 -18.49 -2.39 11.71
CA LYS A 64 -19.82 -2.85 11.29
C LYS A 64 -20.31 -1.90 10.20
N PHE A 65 -20.38 -2.39 8.97
CA PHE A 65 -20.91 -1.62 7.84
C PHE A 65 -22.43 -1.67 7.81
N GLU A 66 -23.05 -0.56 7.43
CA GLU A 66 -24.52 -0.46 7.32
C GLU A 66 -25.06 -1.27 6.14
N ASN A 67 -24.31 -1.32 5.04
CA ASN A 67 -24.66 -2.03 3.82
C ASN A 67 -23.42 -2.39 2.99
N TYR A 68 -23.62 -3.19 1.94
CA TYR A 68 -22.55 -3.66 1.05
C TYR A 68 -21.82 -2.52 0.34
N GLU A 69 -22.53 -1.52 -0.16
CA GLU A 69 -21.93 -0.37 -0.86
C GLU A 69 -20.98 0.42 0.03
N SER A 70 -21.38 0.66 1.28
CA SER A 70 -20.53 1.33 2.28
C SER A 70 -19.28 0.51 2.62
N LYS A 71 -19.41 -0.83 2.68
CA LYS A 71 -18.28 -1.75 2.87
C LYS A 71 -17.30 -1.62 1.70
N ILE A 72 -17.76 -1.76 0.47
CA ILE A 72 -16.89 -1.74 -0.71
C ILE A 72 -16.21 -0.38 -0.87
N SER A 73 -16.96 0.71 -0.75
CA SER A 73 -16.42 2.07 -0.83
C SER A 73 -15.32 2.29 0.21
N TYR A 74 -15.54 1.83 1.45
CA TYR A 74 -14.54 1.92 2.51
C TYR A 74 -13.30 1.08 2.20
N LEU A 75 -13.46 -0.18 1.78
CA LEU A 75 -12.36 -1.07 1.45
C LEU A 75 -11.49 -0.55 0.31
N GLN A 76 -12.06 0.19 -0.63
CA GLN A 76 -11.29 0.83 -1.70
C GLN A 76 -10.46 2.03 -1.19
N LEU A 77 -10.88 2.69 -0.10
CA LEU A 77 -10.26 3.91 0.41
C LEU A 77 -9.33 3.69 1.60
N VAL A 78 -9.51 2.62 2.37
CA VAL A 78 -8.90 2.45 3.70
C VAL A 78 -7.36 2.54 3.69
N ARG A 79 -6.68 2.11 2.62
CA ARG A 79 -5.21 2.28 2.50
C ARG A 79 -4.76 3.74 2.56
N PHE A 80 -5.60 4.66 2.09
CA PHE A 80 -5.34 6.10 2.12
C PHE A 80 -5.70 6.72 3.47
N LEU A 81 -6.69 6.16 4.17
CA LEU A 81 -7.07 6.62 5.50
C LEU A 81 -6.03 6.21 6.56
N LYS A 82 -5.48 5.00 6.44
CA LYS A 82 -4.58 4.42 7.43
C LYS A 82 -3.12 4.84 7.31
N ILE A 83 -2.76 5.54 6.24
CA ILE A 83 -1.37 5.95 6.01
C ILE A 83 -0.86 6.88 7.11
N SER A 84 -1.70 7.80 7.58
CA SER A 84 -1.38 8.79 8.61
C SER A 84 -1.21 8.13 9.99
N GLU A 85 -2.03 7.13 10.28
CA GLU A 85 -2.01 6.37 11.53
C GLU A 85 -0.78 5.46 11.61
N ILE A 86 -0.46 4.77 10.51
CA ILE A 86 0.64 3.79 10.43
C ILE A 86 2.00 4.49 10.33
N PHE A 87 2.10 5.56 9.53
CA PHE A 87 3.37 6.24 9.24
C PHE A 87 3.39 7.65 9.80
N LYS A 88 3.55 7.77 11.12
CA LYS A 88 3.69 9.06 11.82
C LYS A 88 4.98 9.82 11.49
N ASP A 89 6.01 9.10 11.06
CA ASP A 89 7.28 9.68 10.67
C ASP A 89 7.22 10.10 9.19
N THR A 90 7.22 11.42 8.99
CA THR A 90 7.04 12.05 7.69
C THR A 90 8.27 12.00 6.79
N SER A 91 9.39 11.51 7.31
CA SER A 91 10.59 11.21 6.52
C SER A 91 10.50 9.88 5.77
N LYS A 92 9.61 8.96 6.19
CA LYS A 92 9.46 7.64 5.57
C LYS A 92 8.85 7.74 4.19
N LEU A 93 9.43 7.05 3.21
CA LEU A 93 8.87 6.92 1.87
C LEU A 93 7.83 5.81 1.88
N VAL A 94 6.60 6.15 1.50
CA VAL A 94 5.48 5.23 1.52
C VAL A 94 4.78 5.21 0.17
N MET A 95 4.48 4.01 -0.29
CA MET A 95 3.68 3.73 -1.47
C MET A 95 2.49 2.88 -1.07
N THR A 96 1.30 3.22 -1.54
CA THR A 96 0.12 2.35 -1.47
C THR A 96 -0.13 1.70 -2.82
N ILE A 97 -0.61 0.46 -2.81
CA ILE A 97 -0.88 -0.33 -4.02
C ILE A 97 -2.23 -1.05 -3.87
N ASP A 98 -2.95 -1.27 -4.97
CA ASP A 98 -4.11 -2.13 -5.00
C ASP A 98 -3.74 -3.59 -4.66
N THR A 99 -4.53 -4.22 -3.81
CA THR A 99 -4.24 -5.54 -3.22
C THR A 99 -4.19 -6.67 -4.25
N ASP A 100 -4.86 -6.52 -5.39
CA ASP A 100 -4.90 -7.48 -6.51
C ASP A 100 -3.77 -7.29 -7.55
N SER A 101 -2.73 -6.54 -7.19
CA SER A 101 -1.51 -6.44 -7.98
C SER A 101 -0.60 -7.66 -7.81
N ILE A 102 0.44 -7.77 -8.65
CA ILE A 102 1.53 -8.73 -8.47
C ILE A 102 2.88 -8.10 -8.83
N CYS A 103 3.91 -8.35 -8.03
CA CYS A 103 5.27 -7.93 -8.35
C CYS A 103 5.96 -9.00 -9.20
N THR A 104 6.40 -8.64 -10.39
CA THR A 104 7.01 -9.58 -11.35
C THR A 104 8.49 -9.32 -11.60
N LYS A 105 9.06 -8.25 -11.03
CA LYS A 105 10.42 -7.80 -11.29
C LYS A 105 11.04 -7.15 -10.05
N ALA A 106 12.35 -7.35 -9.90
CA ALA A 106 13.14 -6.61 -8.94
C ALA A 106 13.33 -5.15 -9.41
N PHE A 107 13.43 -4.25 -8.45
CA PHE A 107 13.84 -2.86 -8.62
C PHE A 107 14.88 -2.50 -7.57
N THR A 108 15.61 -1.43 -7.82
CA THR A 108 16.65 -0.93 -6.92
C THR A 108 16.09 0.03 -5.89
N LEU A 109 16.79 0.17 -4.76
CA LEU A 109 16.52 1.21 -3.77
C LEU A 109 16.46 2.61 -4.43
N LYS A 110 17.37 2.89 -5.36
CA LYS A 110 17.43 4.18 -6.06
C LYS A 110 16.17 4.44 -6.90
N GLU A 111 15.63 3.42 -7.57
CA GLU A 111 14.40 3.53 -8.35
C GLU A 111 13.19 3.75 -7.44
N PHE A 112 13.06 2.99 -6.35
CA PHE A 112 11.98 3.21 -5.38
C PHE A 112 12.03 4.62 -4.81
N VAL A 113 13.21 5.06 -4.36
CA VAL A 113 13.43 6.39 -3.80
C VAL A 113 13.11 7.49 -4.81
N LYS A 114 13.54 7.32 -6.07
CA LYS A 114 13.23 8.29 -7.14
C LYS A 114 11.73 8.47 -7.32
N THR A 115 10.95 7.39 -7.27
CA THR A 115 9.49 7.43 -7.43
C THR A 115 8.78 7.93 -6.17
N ALA A 116 9.19 7.44 -5.00
CA ALA A 116 8.46 7.65 -3.75
C ALA A 116 8.83 8.94 -2.99
N LYS A 117 9.89 9.65 -3.41
CA LYS A 117 10.25 10.96 -2.87
C LYS A 117 9.24 12.06 -3.19
N GLU A 118 8.56 11.92 -4.32
CA GLU A 118 7.50 12.83 -4.75
C GLU A 118 6.13 12.18 -4.54
N ILE A 119 5.08 12.99 -4.60
CA ILE A 119 3.71 12.49 -4.71
C ILE A 119 3.50 12.04 -6.16
N SER A 120 3.43 10.73 -6.37
CA SER A 120 3.22 10.10 -7.67
C SER A 120 1.92 9.33 -7.68
N ILE A 121 1.20 9.38 -8.79
CA ILE A 121 -0.08 8.68 -8.97
C ILE A 121 0.01 7.86 -10.25
N LEU A 122 -0.36 6.59 -10.18
CA LEU A 122 -0.52 5.76 -11.39
C LEU A 122 -1.78 6.20 -12.15
N TRP A 123 -1.58 7.13 -13.06
CA TRP A 123 -2.64 7.74 -13.87
C TRP A 123 -2.86 7.04 -15.23
N ARG A 124 -1.89 6.25 -15.70
CA ARG A 124 -1.94 5.56 -16.98
C ARG A 124 -1.69 4.07 -16.83
N ASP A 125 -2.30 3.27 -17.70
CA ASP A 125 -1.97 1.84 -17.85
C ASP A 125 -0.68 1.63 -18.67
N SER A 126 -0.32 0.37 -18.89
CA SER A 126 0.86 -0.01 -19.68
C SER A 126 0.79 0.37 -21.15
N GLU A 127 -0.41 0.64 -21.68
CA GLU A 127 -0.66 1.05 -23.06
C GLU A 127 -0.78 2.58 -23.19
N GLY A 128 -0.63 3.31 -22.07
CA GLY A 128 -0.66 4.76 -22.02
C GLY A 128 -2.08 5.34 -21.90
N HIS A 129 -3.11 4.51 -21.76
CA HIS A 129 -4.47 4.98 -21.57
C HIS A 129 -4.64 5.64 -20.21
N VAL A 130 -5.33 6.77 -20.20
CA VAL A 130 -5.70 7.46 -18.97
C VAL A 130 -6.73 6.61 -18.24
N LYS A 131 -6.51 6.34 -16.95
CA LYS A 131 -7.52 5.69 -16.11
C LYS A 131 -8.78 6.56 -16.06
N ASP A 132 -9.96 5.92 -16.06
CA ASP A 132 -11.23 6.62 -15.93
C ASP A 132 -11.19 7.52 -14.66
N PRO A 133 -11.61 8.80 -14.74
CA PRO A 133 -11.55 9.71 -13.60
C PRO A 133 -12.29 9.24 -12.35
N ARG A 134 -13.23 8.30 -12.50
CA ARG A 134 -14.01 7.72 -11.40
C ARG A 134 -13.23 6.65 -10.63
N TRP A 135 -12.10 6.18 -11.14
CA TRP A 135 -11.36 5.08 -10.54
C TRP A 135 -10.34 5.59 -9.53
N LEU A 136 -10.29 4.95 -8.38
CA LEU A 136 -9.25 5.23 -7.39
C LEU A 136 -7.88 4.81 -7.94
N ALA A 137 -6.86 5.61 -7.62
CA ALA A 137 -5.52 5.35 -8.12
C ALA A 137 -4.97 4.06 -7.50
N GLY A 138 -4.69 3.08 -8.36
CA GLY A 138 -4.15 1.79 -7.94
C GLY A 138 -2.73 1.83 -7.39
N LEU A 139 -2.06 2.97 -7.49
CA LEU A 139 -0.80 3.25 -6.79
C LEU A 139 -0.69 4.75 -6.51
N ILE A 140 -0.36 5.08 -5.26
CA ILE A 140 -0.01 6.44 -4.83
C ILE A 140 1.27 6.40 -4.00
N THR A 141 2.21 7.30 -4.26
CA THR A 141 3.30 7.62 -3.32
C THR A 141 3.00 8.93 -2.61
N PHE A 142 3.44 9.04 -1.36
CA PHE A 142 3.06 10.15 -0.48
C PHE A 142 4.14 11.21 -0.34
N GLY A 143 5.29 11.00 -0.98
CA GLY A 143 6.47 11.85 -0.81
C GLY A 143 6.98 11.85 0.63
N THR A 144 7.86 12.81 0.90
CA THR A 144 8.22 13.23 2.27
C THR A 144 7.38 14.43 2.72
N GLY A 145 7.21 14.59 4.02
CA GLY A 145 6.44 15.70 4.61
C GLY A 145 5.01 15.32 4.99
N ASP A 146 4.19 16.36 5.17
CA ASP A 146 2.91 16.24 5.89
C ASP A 146 1.71 15.92 5.01
N PHE A 147 1.88 15.74 3.69
CA PHE A 147 0.76 15.45 2.76
C PHE A 147 -0.16 14.34 3.28
N ARG A 148 0.44 13.29 3.86
CA ARG A 148 -0.27 12.15 4.43
C ARG A 148 -1.06 12.46 5.72
N HIS A 149 -0.94 13.65 6.30
CA HIS A 149 -1.53 14.07 7.59
C HIS A 149 -2.42 15.32 7.50
N ILE A 150 -2.54 15.94 6.31
CA ILE A 150 -3.24 17.23 6.14
C ILE A 150 -4.76 17.07 5.93
N PHE A 151 -5.27 15.84 5.92
CA PHE A 151 -6.69 15.49 5.77
C PHE A 151 -7.09 14.41 6.77
#